data_AF-A0A7X8LU95-F1
#
_entry.id   AF-A0A7X8LU95-F1
#
_cell.length_a   1.000
_cell.length_b   1.000
_cell.length_c   1.000
_cell.angle_alpha   90.00
_cell.angle_beta   90.00
_cell.angle_gamma   90.00
#
_symmetry.space_group_name_H-M   'P 1'
#
loop_
_entity.id
_entity.type
_entity.pdbx_description
1 polymer ?
#
loop_
_entity_poly.entity_id
_entity_poly.type
_entity_poly.pdbx_seq_one_letter_code
_entity_poly.pdbx_strand_id
1 'polypeptide(L)'
;MPHDWNEYLETGYEEIDKQHRELFARVHKYVRAISDERGDEEIDQLFKFLKDYVSYHFSTEEALLASKSYPDLPKHHSQHVYFLKRFQELYREYETGQITEHLKLALHKEVVGWLMNHVARTDKEWVTYFQTQSSPNAGGSEPRRCPKCGKPASAGKFCNFCGTNLDEKLCPKCGAKAEGKFCGVCGAQLAANVRCPDCGATLAPDVKFCTGCGRKM
;
A
#
# COMPACT_ATOMS: atom_id res chain seq x y z
N MET A 1 -14.72 -3.10 -13.82
CA MET A 1 -14.14 -2.53 -12.58
C MET A 1 -15.30 -2.06 -11.71
N PRO A 2 -15.22 -2.14 -10.38
CA PRO A 2 -16.21 -1.51 -9.52
C PRO A 2 -16.24 0.01 -9.81
N HIS A 3 -17.44 0.59 -9.94
CA HIS A 3 -17.63 2.04 -10.00
C HIS A 3 -17.76 2.66 -8.61
N ASP A 4 -17.90 1.80 -7.60
CA ASP A 4 -18.02 2.17 -6.19
C ASP A 4 -16.65 2.23 -5.50
N TRP A 5 -16.54 3.19 -4.58
CA TRP A 5 -15.41 3.25 -3.65
C TRP A 5 -15.36 2.00 -2.75
N ASN A 6 -14.15 1.56 -2.42
CA ASN A 6 -13.90 0.52 -1.44
C ASN A 6 -12.55 0.73 -0.75
N GLU A 7 -12.35 0.12 0.41
CA GLU A 7 -11.15 0.29 1.25
C GLU A 7 -9.83 -0.07 0.52
N TYR A 8 -9.86 -0.94 -0.50
CA TYR A 8 -8.64 -1.27 -1.25
C TYR A 8 -8.10 -0.10 -2.09
N LEU A 9 -8.96 0.88 -2.38
CA LEU A 9 -8.59 2.10 -3.10
C LEU A 9 -7.92 3.14 -2.20
N GLU A 10 -7.96 2.97 -0.87
CA GLU A 10 -7.32 3.91 0.05
C GLU A 10 -5.82 3.99 -0.18
N THR A 11 -5.32 5.22 -0.27
CA THR A 11 -3.92 5.56 -0.39
C THR A 11 -3.24 5.70 0.97
N GLY A 12 -4.04 5.94 2.02
CA GLY A 12 -3.56 6.28 3.37
C GLY A 12 -3.22 7.75 3.54
N TYR A 13 -3.51 8.59 2.54
CA TYR A 13 -3.35 10.03 2.59
C TYR A 13 -4.74 10.67 2.59
N GLU A 14 -5.17 11.17 3.74
CA GLU A 14 -6.55 11.59 3.99
C GLU A 14 -7.09 12.56 2.93
N GLU A 15 -6.26 13.52 2.49
CA GLU A 15 -6.65 14.50 1.48
C GLU A 15 -6.86 13.86 0.10
N ILE A 16 -5.96 12.96 -0.32
CA ILE A 16 -6.10 12.23 -1.58
C ILE A 16 -7.31 11.30 -1.53
N ASP A 17 -7.50 10.59 -0.42
CA ASP A 17 -8.62 9.67 -0.26
C ASP A 17 -9.97 10.40 -0.24
N LYS A 18 -10.04 11.62 0.32
CA LYS A 18 -11.22 12.49 0.20
C LYS A 18 -11.50 12.84 -1.26
N GLN A 19 -10.45 13.17 -2.01
CA GLN A 19 -10.59 13.54 -3.40
C GLN A 19 -11.04 12.38 -4.28
N HIS A 20 -10.43 11.20 -4.10
CA HIS A 20 -10.82 9.99 -4.80
C HIS A 20 -12.25 9.57 -4.47
N ARG A 21 -12.69 9.65 -3.20
CA ARG A 21 -14.07 9.32 -2.80
C ARG A 21 -15.10 10.18 -3.53
N GLU A 22 -14.88 11.49 -3.60
CA GLU A 22 -15.77 12.40 -4.32
C GLU A 22 -15.76 12.10 -5.82
N LEU A 23 -14.57 11.85 -6.40
CA LEU A 23 -14.45 11.46 -7.80
C LEU A 23 -15.27 10.20 -8.12
N PHE A 24 -15.11 9.14 -7.32
CA PHE A 24 -15.85 7.88 -7.47
C PHE A 24 -17.36 8.10 -7.30
N ALA A 25 -17.78 8.91 -6.33
CA ALA A 25 -19.20 9.21 -6.12
C ALA A 25 -19.83 9.88 -7.35
N ARG A 26 -19.15 10.85 -7.97
CA ARG A 26 -19.63 11.55 -9.17
C ARG A 26 -19.66 10.63 -10.39
N VAL A 27 -18.61 9.82 -10.58
CA VAL A 27 -18.55 8.88 -11.70
C VAL A 27 -19.60 7.77 -11.54
N HIS A 28 -19.86 7.30 -10.32
CA HIS A 28 -20.91 6.32 -10.07
C HIS A 28 -22.30 6.84 -10.41
N LYS A 29 -22.62 8.08 -9.99
CA LYS A 29 -23.88 8.73 -10.34
C LYS A 29 -24.07 8.82 -11.85
N TYR A 30 -23.02 9.24 -12.55
CA TYR A 30 -22.97 9.29 -14.02
C TYR A 30 -23.20 7.92 -14.68
N VAL A 31 -22.50 6.87 -14.24
CA VAL A 31 -22.63 5.52 -14.83
C VAL A 31 -24.05 4.97 -14.67
N ARG A 32 -24.67 5.20 -13.50
CA ARG A 32 -26.08 4.82 -13.29
C ARG A 32 -27.01 5.56 -14.23
N ALA A 33 -26.81 6.86 -14.40
CA ALA A 33 -27.67 7.69 -15.24
C ALA A 33 -27.62 7.35 -16.74
N ILE A 34 -26.45 6.97 -17.24
CA ILE A 34 -26.32 6.49 -18.63
C ILE A 34 -27.10 5.20 -18.85
N SER A 35 -27.14 4.32 -17.85
CA SER A 35 -27.86 3.03 -17.94
C SER A 35 -29.38 3.22 -17.97
N ASP A 36 -29.89 4.36 -17.47
CA ASP A 36 -31.32 4.68 -17.33
C ASP A 36 -31.87 5.54 -18.50
N GLU A 37 -31.10 5.76 -19.58
CA GLU A 37 -31.45 6.66 -20.71
C GLU A 37 -31.77 8.13 -20.30
N ARG A 38 -31.40 8.53 -19.07
CA ARG A 38 -31.51 9.90 -18.53
C ARG A 38 -30.14 10.55 -18.38
N GLY A 39 -29.29 10.39 -19.41
CA GLY A 39 -27.86 10.66 -19.33
C GLY A 39 -27.47 12.15 -19.39
N ASP A 40 -28.22 12.99 -20.10
CA ASP A 40 -27.73 14.31 -20.53
C ASP A 40 -27.52 15.29 -19.37
N GLU A 41 -28.42 15.33 -18.38
CA GLU A 41 -28.25 16.18 -17.19
C GLU A 41 -27.06 15.73 -16.33
N GLU A 42 -26.85 14.42 -16.20
CA GLU A 42 -25.77 13.87 -15.39
C GLU A 42 -24.42 13.98 -16.10
N ILE A 43 -24.41 13.96 -17.43
CA ILE A 43 -23.26 14.31 -18.27
C ILE A 43 -22.88 15.78 -18.06
N ASP A 44 -23.84 16.69 -18.10
CA ASP A 44 -23.63 18.12 -17.85
C ASP A 44 -23.03 18.37 -16.46
N GLN A 45 -23.62 17.76 -15.42
CA GLN A 45 -23.11 17.86 -14.05
C GLN A 45 -21.70 17.29 -13.93
N LEU A 46 -21.40 16.17 -14.59
CA LEU A 46 -20.08 15.56 -14.58
C LEU A 46 -19.04 16.44 -15.28
N PHE A 47 -19.34 17.01 -16.46
CA PHE A 47 -18.41 17.92 -17.15
C PHE A 47 -18.07 19.13 -16.30
N LYS A 48 -19.09 19.77 -15.69
CA LYS A 48 -18.90 20.93 -14.80
C LYS A 48 -18.05 20.58 -13.58
N PHE A 49 -18.28 19.42 -12.99
CA PHE A 49 -17.49 18.94 -11.86
C PHE A 49 -16.02 18.69 -12.27
N LEU A 50 -15.79 17.88 -13.31
CA LEU A 50 -14.44 17.45 -13.70
C LEU A 50 -13.54 18.60 -14.17
N LYS A 51 -14.13 19.67 -14.74
CA LYS A 51 -13.42 20.83 -15.28
C LYS A 51 -12.33 21.36 -14.36
N ASP A 52 -12.69 21.60 -13.11
CA ASP A 52 -11.76 22.17 -12.13
C ASP A 52 -11.22 21.07 -11.20
N TYR A 53 -12.03 20.05 -10.92
CA TYR A 53 -11.72 19.04 -9.91
C TYR A 53 -10.51 18.18 -10.27
N VAL A 54 -10.39 17.75 -11.53
CA VAL A 54 -9.29 16.87 -11.93
C VAL A 54 -7.95 17.60 -11.91
N SER A 55 -7.93 18.87 -12.34
CA SER A 55 -6.71 19.68 -12.26
C SER A 55 -6.29 19.92 -10.82
N TYR A 56 -7.25 20.17 -9.92
CA TYR A 56 -7.00 20.33 -8.49
C TYR A 56 -6.46 19.03 -7.87
N HIS A 57 -7.08 17.90 -8.19
CA HIS A 57 -6.67 16.58 -7.72
C HIS A 57 -5.24 16.24 -8.14
N PHE A 58 -4.95 16.32 -9.44
CA PHE A 58 -3.62 16.03 -9.98
C PHE A 58 -2.54 16.97 -9.41
N SER A 59 -2.85 18.25 -9.22
CA SER A 59 -1.89 19.20 -8.61
C SER A 59 -1.61 18.85 -7.14
N THR A 60 -2.62 18.42 -6.39
CA THR A 60 -2.48 18.00 -4.99
C THR A 60 -1.61 16.74 -4.90
N GLU A 61 -1.87 15.77 -5.76
CA GLU A 61 -1.11 14.53 -5.83
C GLU A 61 0.33 14.76 -6.24
N GLU A 62 0.57 15.51 -7.33
CA GLU A 62 1.93 15.80 -7.79
C GLU A 62 2.75 16.56 -6.75
N ALA A 63 2.13 17.47 -6.00
CA ALA A 63 2.78 18.14 -4.87
C ALA A 63 3.20 17.15 -3.78
N LEU A 64 2.33 16.18 -3.43
CA LEU A 64 2.67 15.10 -2.50
C LEU A 64 3.84 14.25 -3.04
N LEU A 65 3.76 13.82 -4.29
CA LEU A 65 4.79 12.99 -4.93
C LEU A 65 6.15 13.71 -4.99
N ALA A 66 6.14 15.00 -5.35
CA ALA A 66 7.33 15.84 -5.37
C ALA A 66 7.92 16.01 -3.97
N SER A 67 7.09 16.26 -2.94
CA SER A 67 7.55 16.41 -1.55
C SER A 67 8.25 15.16 -1.01
N LYS A 68 7.92 13.99 -1.56
CA LYS A 68 8.50 12.69 -1.20
C LYS A 68 9.56 12.19 -2.17
N SER A 69 9.96 13.01 -3.15
CA SER A 69 10.96 12.66 -4.17
C SER A 69 10.64 11.34 -4.89
N TYR A 70 9.36 11.15 -5.26
CA TYR A 70 8.94 9.94 -5.98
C TYR A 70 9.63 9.86 -7.35
N PRO A 71 10.40 8.79 -7.64
CA PRO A 71 11.26 8.73 -8.82
C PRO A 71 10.49 8.73 -10.15
N ASP A 72 9.29 8.15 -10.17
CA ASP A 72 8.46 8.05 -11.37
C ASP A 72 7.50 9.23 -11.54
N LEU A 73 7.66 10.33 -10.78
CA LEU A 73 6.86 11.54 -10.92
C LEU A 73 6.81 12.07 -12.37
N PRO A 74 7.90 12.13 -13.16
CA PRO A 74 7.81 12.59 -14.55
C PRO A 74 6.88 11.74 -15.43
N LYS A 75 6.89 10.42 -15.23
CA LYS A 75 5.99 9.50 -15.94
C LYS A 75 4.56 9.71 -15.49
N HIS A 76 4.33 9.79 -14.17
CA HIS A 76 3.01 10.01 -13.59
C HIS A 76 2.40 11.35 -14.07
N HIS A 77 3.17 12.44 -14.05
CA HIS A 77 2.77 13.74 -14.57
C HIS A 77 2.40 13.70 -16.06
N SER A 78 3.14 12.94 -16.89
CA SER A 78 2.80 12.80 -18.32
C SER A 78 1.42 12.16 -18.55
N GLN A 79 1.00 11.25 -17.65
CA GLN A 79 -0.33 10.64 -17.67
C GLN A 79 -1.40 11.68 -17.33
N HIS A 80 -1.17 12.51 -16.30
CA HIS A 80 -2.06 13.61 -15.97
C HIS A 80 -2.22 14.63 -17.11
N VAL A 81 -1.11 15.05 -17.73
CA VAL A 81 -1.13 15.96 -18.88
C VAL A 81 -1.91 15.36 -20.05
N TYR A 82 -1.75 14.05 -20.31
CA TYR A 82 -2.53 13.36 -21.33
C TYR A 82 -4.04 13.48 -21.07
N PHE A 83 -4.48 13.16 -19.86
CA PHE A 83 -5.90 13.22 -19.53
C PHE A 83 -6.44 14.64 -19.58
N LEU A 84 -5.73 15.63 -19.01
CA LEU A 84 -6.17 17.02 -19.02
C LEU A 84 -6.34 17.55 -20.45
N LYS A 85 -5.39 17.25 -21.34
CA LYS A 85 -5.49 17.60 -22.76
C LYS A 85 -6.71 16.96 -23.39
N ARG A 86 -6.90 15.66 -23.16
CA ARG A 86 -8.01 14.92 -23.78
C ARG A 86 -9.36 15.37 -23.25
N PHE A 87 -9.48 15.61 -21.95
CA PHE A 87 -10.67 16.17 -21.33
C PHE A 87 -10.98 17.58 -21.86
N GLN A 88 -9.97 18.43 -22.07
CA GLN A 88 -10.17 19.76 -22.64
C GLN A 88 -10.74 19.70 -24.07
N GLU A 89 -10.30 18.74 -24.89
CA GLU A 89 -10.87 18.52 -26.23
C GLU A 89 -12.36 18.15 -26.15
N LEU A 90 -12.73 17.24 -25.24
CA LEU A 90 -14.13 16.85 -25.01
C LEU A 90 -14.96 18.00 -24.45
N TYR A 91 -14.40 18.79 -23.53
CA TYR A 91 -15.08 19.92 -22.92
C TYR A 91 -15.41 20.99 -23.96
N ARG A 92 -14.54 21.24 -24.95
CA ARG A 92 -14.84 22.14 -26.08
C ARG A 92 -15.97 21.64 -26.97
N GLU A 93 -16.03 20.33 -27.23
CA GLU A 93 -17.15 19.71 -27.96
C GLU A 93 -18.45 19.87 -27.18
N TYR A 94 -18.42 19.62 -25.87
CA TYR A 94 -19.54 19.83 -24.95
C TYR A 94 -20.05 21.29 -24.96
N GLU A 95 -19.15 22.29 -24.97
CA GLU A 95 -19.51 23.71 -25.00
C GLU A 95 -20.24 24.16 -26.29
N THR A 96 -20.26 23.33 -27.34
CA THR A 96 -21.08 23.59 -28.54
C THR A 96 -22.58 23.43 -28.28
N GLY A 97 -22.97 22.88 -27.12
CA GLY A 97 -24.35 22.72 -26.68
C GLY A 97 -25.05 21.45 -27.18
N GLN A 98 -24.34 20.57 -27.88
CA GLN A 98 -24.87 19.28 -28.35
C GLN A 98 -24.19 18.11 -27.63
N ILE A 99 -24.97 17.36 -26.85
CA ILE A 99 -24.51 16.09 -26.26
C ILE A 99 -24.74 14.97 -27.26
N THR A 100 -23.73 14.72 -28.10
CA THR A 100 -23.79 13.68 -29.14
C THR A 100 -23.46 12.30 -28.56
N GLU A 101 -23.90 11.22 -29.22
CA GLU A 101 -23.50 9.86 -28.84
C GLU A 101 -21.97 9.66 -28.90
N HIS A 102 -21.30 10.35 -29.83
CA HIS A 102 -19.83 10.37 -29.89
C HIS A 102 -19.23 10.96 -28.60
N LEU A 103 -19.71 12.13 -28.17
CA LEU A 103 -19.25 12.78 -26.95
C LEU A 103 -19.50 11.91 -25.71
N LYS A 104 -20.66 11.25 -25.63
CA LYS A 104 -21.00 10.31 -24.54
C LYS A 104 -20.00 9.16 -24.45
N LEU A 105 -19.75 8.49 -25.57
CA LEU A 105 -18.80 7.37 -25.64
C LEU A 105 -17.36 7.82 -25.34
N ALA A 106 -16.96 8.98 -25.86
CA ALA A 106 -15.63 9.52 -25.63
C ALA A 106 -15.44 9.91 -24.15
N LEU A 107 -16.39 10.61 -23.54
CA LEU A 107 -16.37 10.93 -22.11
C LEU A 107 -16.30 9.66 -21.26
N HIS A 108 -17.12 8.65 -21.58
CA HIS A 108 -17.12 7.38 -20.86
C HIS A 108 -15.74 6.70 -20.92
N LYS A 109 -15.13 6.67 -22.10
CA LYS A 109 -13.79 6.10 -22.30
C LYS A 109 -12.73 6.81 -21.46
N GLU A 110 -12.74 8.14 -21.43
CA GLU A 110 -11.75 8.89 -20.64
C GLU A 110 -12.01 8.76 -19.14
N VAL A 111 -13.24 8.94 -18.69
CA VAL A 111 -13.56 8.96 -17.25
C VAL A 111 -13.49 7.55 -16.67
N VAL A 112 -14.26 6.61 -17.23
CA VAL A 112 -14.34 5.25 -16.68
C VAL A 112 -13.16 4.39 -17.13
N GLY A 113 -12.77 4.52 -18.40
CA GLY A 113 -11.69 3.72 -18.98
C GLY A 113 -10.30 4.17 -18.54
N TRP A 114 -10.06 5.47 -18.42
CA TRP A 114 -8.75 6.01 -18.07
C TRP A 114 -8.68 6.48 -16.61
N LEU A 115 -9.50 7.46 -16.21
CA LEU A 115 -9.34 8.16 -14.92
C LEU A 115 -9.56 7.24 -13.72
N MET A 116 -10.65 6.48 -13.72
CA MET A 116 -10.93 5.52 -12.64
C MET A 116 -9.88 4.42 -12.57
N ASN A 117 -9.33 4.01 -13.72
CA ASN A 117 -8.26 3.01 -13.78
C ASN A 117 -6.91 3.58 -13.33
N HIS A 118 -6.63 4.85 -13.62
CA HIS A 118 -5.46 5.56 -13.14
C HIS A 118 -5.48 5.62 -11.62
N VAL A 119 -6.57 6.10 -11.03
CA VAL A 119 -6.73 6.17 -9.58
C VAL A 119 -6.65 4.79 -8.92
N ALA A 120 -7.33 3.78 -9.49
CA ALA A 120 -7.35 2.45 -8.91
C ALA A 120 -6.03 1.67 -9.06
N ARG A 121 -5.14 2.07 -9.97
CA ARG A 121 -3.93 1.27 -10.30
C ARG A 121 -2.66 2.09 -10.27
N THR A 122 -2.58 3.15 -11.06
CA THR A 122 -1.38 4.01 -11.15
C THR A 122 -1.11 4.65 -9.80
N ASP A 123 -2.13 5.19 -9.12
CA ASP A 123 -1.91 5.86 -7.83
C ASP A 123 -1.45 4.88 -6.76
N LYS A 124 -1.90 3.62 -6.85
CA LYS A 124 -1.44 2.54 -5.96
C LYS A 124 0.04 2.20 -6.13
N GLU A 125 0.65 2.52 -7.28
CA GLU A 125 2.09 2.31 -7.50
C GLU A 125 2.92 3.17 -6.54
N TRP A 126 2.60 4.47 -6.42
CA TRP A 126 3.32 5.35 -5.50
C TRP A 126 2.97 5.07 -4.04
N VAL A 127 1.74 4.64 -3.73
CA VAL A 127 1.36 4.17 -2.38
C VAL A 127 2.26 3.02 -1.96
N THR A 128 2.40 2.02 -2.82
CA THR A 128 3.27 0.86 -2.59
C THR A 128 4.71 1.30 -2.39
N TYR A 129 5.21 2.17 -3.26
CA TYR A 129 6.57 2.72 -3.13
C TYR A 129 6.77 3.42 -1.77
N PHE A 130 5.87 4.30 -1.35
CA PHE A 130 5.99 4.99 -0.06
C PHE A 130 5.87 4.04 1.14
N GLN A 131 5.05 3.00 1.08
CA GLN A 131 4.97 1.99 2.14
C GLN A 131 6.29 1.21 2.28
N THR A 132 6.97 0.92 1.17
CA THR A 132 8.29 0.27 1.20
C THR A 132 9.37 1.19 1.75
N GLN A 133 9.28 2.52 1.54
CA GLN A 133 10.23 3.51 2.07
C GLN A 133 9.96 3.87 3.55
N SER A 134 8.69 3.89 3.97
CA SER A 134 8.25 4.23 5.34
C SER A 134 8.46 3.07 6.32
N SER A 135 8.89 1.92 5.82
CA SER A 135 9.31 0.79 6.63
C SER A 135 10.84 0.73 6.71
N PRO A 136 11.53 1.51 7.57
CA PRO A 136 12.73 0.98 8.17
C PRO A 136 12.24 -0.13 9.12
N ASN A 137 12.23 -1.36 8.63
CA ASN A 137 11.92 -2.58 9.39
C ASN A 137 10.43 -2.93 9.59
N ALA A 138 9.85 -3.66 8.64
CA ALA A 138 8.78 -4.62 8.93
C ALA A 138 8.90 -5.85 8.00
N GLY A 139 9.50 -6.93 8.52
CA GLY A 139 9.16 -8.29 8.06
C GLY A 139 10.10 -8.98 7.07
N GLY A 140 11.23 -8.40 6.67
CA GLY A 140 12.34 -9.17 6.10
C GLY A 140 13.37 -9.39 7.20
N SER A 141 13.39 -10.55 7.85
CA SER A 141 14.58 -10.92 8.64
C SER A 141 15.79 -10.68 7.74
N GLU A 142 16.79 -9.88 8.18
CA GLU A 142 18.10 -9.81 7.53
C GLU A 142 18.45 -11.22 7.02
N PRO A 143 18.88 -11.39 5.76
CA PRO A 143 19.15 -12.72 5.23
C PRO A 143 20.11 -13.40 6.20
N ARG A 144 19.61 -14.42 6.93
CA ARG A 144 20.31 -14.99 8.11
C ARG A 144 21.76 -15.17 7.71
N ARG A 145 22.73 -14.53 8.36
CA ARG A 145 24.12 -14.74 7.97
C ARG A 145 24.55 -16.11 8.47
N CYS A 146 25.30 -16.85 7.65
CA CYS A 146 25.86 -18.11 8.09
C CYS A 146 26.77 -17.86 9.31
N PRO A 147 26.54 -18.52 10.46
CA PRO A 147 27.31 -18.28 11.69
C PRO A 147 28.79 -18.68 11.54
N LYS A 148 29.12 -19.53 10.56
CA LYS A 148 30.49 -19.96 10.30
C LYS A 148 31.25 -19.05 9.32
N CYS A 149 30.60 -18.55 8.27
CA CYS A 149 31.30 -17.84 7.19
C CYS A 149 30.79 -16.41 6.90
N GLY A 150 29.77 -15.94 7.62
CA GLY A 150 29.25 -14.56 7.53
C GLY A 150 28.49 -14.20 6.25
N LYS A 151 28.47 -15.10 5.25
CA LYS A 151 27.75 -14.92 3.98
C LYS A 151 26.23 -15.03 4.18
N PRO A 152 25.40 -14.39 3.33
CA PRO A 152 23.95 -14.52 3.38
C PRO A 152 23.55 -15.99 3.27
N ALA A 153 22.80 -16.50 4.24
CA ALA A 153 22.28 -17.87 4.18
C ALA A 153 21.12 -17.94 3.20
N SER A 154 21.14 -19.01 2.42
CA SER A 154 20.01 -19.45 1.63
C SER A 154 18.88 -19.95 2.53
N ALA A 155 17.67 -20.03 2.01
CA ALA A 155 16.49 -20.58 2.71
C ALA A 155 16.56 -22.09 3.02
N GLY A 156 17.71 -22.75 2.76
CA GLY A 156 17.90 -24.18 2.94
C GLY A 156 18.56 -24.55 4.27
N LYS A 157 18.49 -25.85 4.62
CA LYS A 157 19.07 -26.40 5.86
C LYS A 157 20.59 -26.30 5.95
N PHE A 158 21.27 -26.06 4.83
CA PHE A 158 22.73 -25.97 4.75
C PHE A 158 23.14 -24.69 4.02
N CYS A 159 24.25 -24.09 4.46
CA CYS A 159 24.85 -22.94 3.80
C CYS A 159 25.45 -23.35 2.45
N ASN A 160 24.95 -22.78 1.36
CA ASN A 160 25.41 -23.04 -0.01
C ASN A 160 26.89 -22.68 -0.25
N PHE A 161 27.53 -21.94 0.66
CA PHE A 161 28.93 -21.50 0.51
C PHE A 161 29.93 -22.31 1.33
N CYS A 162 29.54 -22.87 2.49
CA CYS A 162 30.47 -23.56 3.40
C CYS A 162 29.94 -24.88 3.96
N GLY A 163 28.74 -25.30 3.60
CA GLY A 163 28.12 -26.57 4.00
C GLY A 163 27.66 -26.63 5.46
N THR A 164 27.72 -25.55 6.23
CA THR A 164 27.27 -25.54 7.64
C THR A 164 25.76 -25.72 7.73
N ASN A 165 25.29 -26.57 8.64
CA ASN A 165 23.86 -26.74 8.91
C ASN A 165 23.32 -25.48 9.63
N LEU A 166 22.22 -24.93 9.12
CA LEU A 166 21.60 -23.67 9.57
C LEU A 166 20.34 -23.88 10.44
N ASP A 167 19.89 -25.13 10.58
CA ASP A 167 18.77 -25.53 11.45
C ASP A 167 19.23 -25.86 12.88
N GLU A 168 20.54 -25.87 13.12
CA GLU A 168 21.11 -26.18 14.42
C GLU A 168 20.91 -24.98 15.37
N LYS A 169 20.21 -25.19 16.49
CA LYS A 169 20.00 -24.15 17.50
C LYS A 169 21.35 -23.78 18.11
N LEU A 170 21.78 -22.53 17.95
CA LEU A 170 23.01 -21.99 18.52
C LEU A 170 22.69 -21.00 19.65
N CYS A 171 23.60 -20.91 20.62
CA CYS A 171 23.52 -19.94 21.69
C CYS A 171 23.69 -18.53 21.11
N PRO A 172 22.74 -17.60 21.36
CA PRO A 172 22.81 -16.25 20.80
C PRO A 172 23.96 -15.41 21.41
N LYS A 173 24.51 -15.82 22.57
CA LYS A 173 25.60 -15.11 23.24
C LYS A 173 26.98 -15.53 22.74
N CYS A 174 27.21 -16.82 22.48
CA CYS A 174 28.56 -17.34 22.18
C CYS A 174 28.64 -18.24 20.94
N GLY A 175 27.51 -18.52 20.26
CA GLY A 175 27.47 -19.33 19.04
C GLY A 175 27.67 -20.84 19.24
N ALA A 176 27.84 -21.32 20.47
CA ALA A 176 27.94 -22.76 20.76
C ALA A 176 26.58 -23.47 20.55
N LYS A 177 26.60 -24.78 20.29
CA LYS A 177 25.38 -25.58 20.18
C LYS A 177 24.52 -25.42 21.44
N ALA A 178 23.25 -25.05 21.24
CA ALA A 178 22.30 -24.76 22.31
C ALA A 178 21.39 -25.98 22.55
N GLU A 179 21.63 -26.66 23.68
CA GLU A 179 20.79 -27.75 24.18
C GLU A 179 20.41 -27.47 25.64
N GLY A 180 19.13 -27.58 25.99
CA GLY A 180 18.62 -27.31 27.34
C GLY A 180 18.29 -25.83 27.64
N LYS A 181 18.06 -25.51 28.92
CA LYS A 181 17.63 -24.16 29.38
C LYS A 181 18.79 -23.16 29.51
N PHE A 182 20.04 -23.65 29.56
CA PHE A 182 21.25 -22.85 29.70
C PHE A 182 22.34 -23.36 28.75
N CYS A 183 23.20 -22.47 28.27
CA CYS A 183 24.33 -22.81 27.42
C CYS A 183 25.45 -23.45 28.25
N GLY A 184 25.82 -24.70 27.94
CA GLY A 184 26.90 -25.42 28.63
C GLY A 184 28.31 -24.83 28.45
N VAL A 185 28.50 -23.87 27.54
CA VAL A 185 29.80 -23.21 27.29
C VAL A 185 29.90 -21.86 28.00
N CYS A 186 28.90 -20.98 27.86
CA CYS A 186 28.97 -19.61 28.40
C CYS A 186 27.97 -19.32 29.52
N GLY A 187 27.13 -20.28 29.90
CA GLY A 187 26.13 -20.14 30.97
C GLY A 187 24.91 -19.28 30.62
N ALA A 188 24.78 -18.77 29.38
CA ALA A 188 23.64 -17.95 28.97
C ALA A 188 22.32 -18.73 29.06
N GLN A 189 21.25 -18.09 29.51
CA GLN A 189 19.89 -18.67 29.51
C GLN A 189 19.34 -18.69 28.08
N LEU A 190 18.86 -19.86 27.65
CA LEU A 190 18.44 -20.13 26.27
C LEU A 190 16.92 -20.29 26.10
N ALA A 191 16.19 -20.37 27.22
CA ALA A 191 14.74 -20.49 27.22
C ALA A 191 14.08 -19.12 27.04
N ALA A 192 13.10 -19.04 26.14
CA ALA A 192 12.38 -17.80 25.84
C ALA A 192 11.48 -17.39 27.02
N ASN A 193 11.45 -16.08 27.31
CA ASN A 193 10.56 -15.52 28.32
C ASN A 193 9.10 -15.65 27.88
N VAL A 194 8.20 -15.92 28.84
CA VAL A 194 6.76 -16.06 28.61
C VAL A 194 6.07 -14.75 28.95
N ARG A 195 5.09 -14.32 28.14
CA ARG A 195 4.26 -13.15 28.45
C ARG A 195 3.01 -13.55 29.21
N CYS A 196 2.68 -12.81 30.27
CA CYS A 196 1.43 -12.99 30.98
C CYS A 196 0.25 -12.57 30.07
N PRO A 197 -0.75 -13.45 29.85
CA PRO A 197 -1.89 -13.13 28.99
C PRO A 197 -2.85 -12.10 29.59
N ASP A 198 -2.68 -11.75 30.88
CA ASP A 198 -3.58 -10.86 31.61
C ASP A 198 -3.05 -9.42 31.67
N CYS A 199 -1.80 -9.27 32.10
CA CYS A 199 -1.17 -7.96 32.31
C CYS A 199 0.00 -7.68 31.36
N GLY A 200 0.39 -8.64 30.52
CA GLY A 200 1.48 -8.48 29.54
C GLY A 200 2.90 -8.55 30.11
N ALA A 201 3.07 -8.78 31.43
CA ALA A 201 4.38 -8.87 32.06
C ALA A 201 5.25 -9.97 31.40
N THR A 202 6.52 -9.66 31.14
CA THR A 202 7.50 -10.63 30.61
C THR A 202 8.15 -11.39 31.76
N LEU A 203 7.96 -12.70 31.80
CA LEU A 203 8.30 -13.56 32.92
C LEU A 203 9.33 -14.61 32.49
N ALA A 204 10.13 -15.07 33.46
CA ALA A 204 11.06 -16.16 33.23
C ALA A 204 10.30 -17.43 32.77
N PRO A 205 10.95 -18.30 31.97
CA PRO A 205 10.38 -19.59 31.59
C PRO A 205 10.07 -20.43 32.85
N ASP A 206 8.93 -21.14 32.83
CA ASP A 206 8.43 -22.04 33.90
C ASP A 206 7.98 -21.38 35.22
N VAL A 207 7.68 -20.08 35.24
CA VAL A 207 7.02 -19.48 36.41
C VAL A 207 5.62 -20.08 36.60
N LYS A 208 5.23 -20.36 37.85
CA LYS A 208 3.88 -20.87 38.17
C LYS A 208 2.86 -19.74 38.35
N PHE A 209 3.32 -18.53 38.66
CA PHE A 209 2.49 -17.36 38.90
C PHE A 209 3.16 -16.11 38.33
N CYS A 210 2.33 -15.21 37.81
CA CYS A 210 2.75 -13.90 37.34
C CYS A 210 3.10 -13.03 38.54
N THR A 211 4.33 -12.51 38.57
CA THR A 211 4.79 -11.59 39.62
C THR A 211 4.18 -10.19 39.50
N GLY A 212 3.51 -9.88 38.39
CA GLY A 212 2.85 -8.58 38.15
C GLY A 212 1.38 -8.53 38.57
N CYS A 213 0.58 -9.58 38.32
CA CYS A 213 -0.85 -9.60 38.63
C CYS A 213 -1.30 -10.79 39.50
N GLY A 214 -0.40 -11.70 39.88
CA GLY A 214 -0.72 -12.87 40.70
C GLY A 214 -1.43 -14.02 39.97
N ARG A 215 -1.74 -13.87 38.68
CA ARG A 215 -2.38 -14.92 37.87
C ARG A 215 -1.48 -16.15 37.73
N LYS A 216 -2.06 -17.35 37.82
CA LYS A 216 -1.37 -18.61 37.53
C LYS A 216 -0.99 -18.70 36.04
N MET A 217 0.27 -19.03 35.76
CA MET A 217 0.89 -19.04 34.42
C MET A 217 0.85 -20.42 33.76
#